data_AF-A0AAU4PRU1-F1
#
_entry.id   AF-A0AAU4PRU1-F1
#
_cell.length_a   1.000
_cell.length_b   1.000
_cell.length_c   1.000
_cell.angle_alpha   90.00
_cell.angle_beta   90.00
_cell.angle_gamma   90.00
#
_symmetry.space_group_name_H-M   'P 1'
#
loop_
_entity.id
_entity.type
_entity.pdbx_description
1 polymer ?
#
loop_
_entity_poly.entity_id
_entity_poly.type
_entity_poly.pdbx_seq_one_letter_code
_entity_poly.pdbx_strand_id
1 'polypeptide(L)'
;MRNVGAWLGRAWGSAGHERHTVLLVVKRVVAATLAWWIAYDLMNATSPAFAPFSAVLTMNVTLHTSVWQTLRYVAAVVVGVAVQAAIGFTAGPDLLAFAVVAIIALVLSQWPALGEQRSQVSTAAFFAFSTYAAATTSTDGARQLGQIIVLVLIGCGVGLIVNLCIAPPLRYRSAEQGLHVLAAEMESLLGDLADGLSEGDVDADRAAQWRRAGERAQDAVGQARAGLHTAENSLPFNPRRLLPAHRSYLDFGCFRQVLSAMERAVHQLASLTRSLDQWRETENTYTYAPAFKAYADFALRLRDIAHVITELDIDTLTEQAQEMLDAAGVAQEALQQVMDTADRYDLPLADVSRPYGVLIVEATRLMEELQNTCDVLREAADA
;
A
#
# COMPACT_ATOMS: atom_id res chain seq x y z
N MET A 1 -23.45 -21.32 9.53
CA MET A 1 -24.03 -20.07 10.09
C MET A 1 -23.39 -19.61 11.42
N ARG A 2 -22.87 -20.49 12.29
CA ARG A 2 -22.26 -20.11 13.60
C ARG A 2 -20.99 -19.24 13.55
N ASN A 3 -20.29 -19.14 12.40
CA ASN A 3 -19.05 -18.35 12.28
C ASN A 3 -19.24 -16.86 11.99
N VAL A 4 -20.43 -16.42 11.54
CA VAL A 4 -20.67 -15.02 11.15
C VAL A 4 -20.85 -14.11 12.39
N GLY A 5 -21.53 -14.61 13.42
CA GLY A 5 -21.77 -13.86 14.67
C GLY A 5 -20.50 -13.64 15.50
N ALA A 6 -19.62 -14.65 15.56
CA ALA A 6 -18.32 -14.55 16.24
C ALA A 6 -17.31 -13.67 15.48
N TRP A 7 -17.52 -13.45 14.18
CA TRP A 7 -16.74 -12.51 13.38
C TRP A 7 -17.22 -11.07 13.59
N LEU A 8 -18.54 -10.84 13.55
CA LEU A 8 -19.15 -9.52 13.82
C LEU A 8 -18.83 -9.00 15.23
N GLY A 9 -18.81 -9.88 16.24
CA GLY A 9 -18.47 -9.51 17.62
C GLY A 9 -16.99 -9.16 17.84
N ARG A 10 -16.07 -9.73 17.05
CA ARG A 10 -14.63 -9.43 17.14
C ARG A 10 -14.24 -8.17 16.37
N ALA A 11 -14.91 -7.90 15.25
CA ALA A 11 -14.70 -6.70 14.44
C ALA A 11 -15.01 -5.37 15.16
N TRP A 12 -15.78 -5.40 16.26
CA TRP A 12 -16.01 -4.22 17.11
C TRP A 12 -14.90 -3.97 18.14
N GLY A 13 -14.07 -4.97 18.46
CA GLY A 13 -13.08 -4.91 19.54
C GLY A 13 -11.63 -4.64 19.13
N SER A 14 -11.22 -4.89 17.88
CA SER A 14 -9.81 -4.73 17.45
C SER A 14 -9.62 -3.72 16.31
N ALA A 15 -8.65 -2.83 16.50
CA ALA A 15 -8.22 -1.83 15.53
C ALA A 15 -7.20 -2.46 14.57
N GLY A 16 -7.64 -3.04 13.45
CA GLY A 16 -6.73 -3.49 12.40
C GLY A 16 -7.36 -4.53 11.48
N HIS A 17 -7.41 -4.24 10.17
CA HIS A 17 -7.91 -5.10 9.09
C HIS A 17 -9.41 -5.47 9.09
N GLU A 18 -9.99 -5.97 10.19
CA GLU A 18 -11.39 -6.46 10.20
C GLU A 18 -12.42 -5.33 9.98
N ARG A 19 -12.21 -4.16 10.60
CA ARG A 19 -13.05 -2.97 10.38
C ARG A 19 -13.05 -2.51 8.92
N HIS A 20 -11.94 -2.65 8.21
CA HIS A 20 -11.84 -2.25 6.81
C HIS A 20 -12.69 -3.15 5.91
N THR A 21 -12.62 -4.46 6.15
CA THR A 21 -13.46 -5.45 5.47
C THR A 21 -14.95 -5.19 5.74
N VAL A 22 -15.33 -4.92 6.99
CA VAL A 22 -16.73 -4.58 7.35
C VAL A 22 -17.19 -3.31 6.64
N LEU A 23 -16.39 -2.23 6.67
CA LEU A 23 -16.72 -0.98 5.99
C LEU A 23 -16.89 -1.18 4.48
N LEU A 24 -16.02 -1.97 3.87
CA LEU A 24 -16.08 -2.28 2.44
C LEU A 24 -17.31 -3.12 2.09
N VAL A 25 -17.69 -4.08 2.92
CA VAL A 25 -18.92 -4.87 2.74
C VAL A 25 -20.16 -3.97 2.87
N VAL A 26 -20.25 -3.15 3.92
CA VAL A 26 -21.36 -2.22 4.13
C VAL A 26 -21.51 -1.29 2.94
N LYS A 27 -20.39 -0.74 2.46
CA LYS A 27 -20.35 0.15 1.30
C LYS A 27 -20.87 -0.52 0.02
N ARG A 28 -20.48 -1.78 -0.24
CA ARG A 28 -20.98 -2.57 -1.37
C ARG A 28 -22.48 -2.84 -1.25
N VAL A 29 -22.96 -3.16 -0.05
CA VAL A 29 -24.38 -3.35 0.21
C VAL A 29 -25.13 -2.06 -0.10
N VAL A 30 -24.68 -0.90 0.40
CA VAL A 30 -25.31 0.39 0.12
C VAL A 30 -25.36 0.69 -1.38
N ALA A 31 -24.25 0.51 -2.10
CA ALA A 31 -24.23 0.74 -3.55
C ALA A 31 -25.15 -0.22 -4.31
N ALA A 32 -25.14 -1.51 -3.96
CA ALA A 32 -26.01 -2.50 -4.57
C ALA A 32 -27.49 -2.19 -4.31
N THR A 33 -27.85 -1.83 -3.08
CA THR A 33 -29.23 -1.50 -2.70
C THR A 33 -29.71 -0.24 -3.42
N LEU A 34 -28.88 0.81 -3.50
CA LEU A 34 -29.22 2.03 -4.24
C LEU A 34 -29.38 1.77 -5.74
N ALA A 35 -28.46 0.99 -6.34
CA ALA A 35 -28.54 0.64 -7.75
C ALA A 35 -29.77 -0.22 -8.07
N TRP A 36 -30.12 -1.15 -7.18
CA TRP A 36 -31.35 -1.94 -7.29
C TRP A 36 -32.58 -1.06 -7.20
N TRP A 37 -32.65 -0.17 -6.20
CA TRP A 37 -33.79 0.73 -6.02
C TRP A 37 -34.02 1.60 -7.27
N ILE A 38 -32.96 2.17 -7.85
CA ILE A 38 -33.07 2.94 -9.10
C ILE A 38 -33.53 2.06 -10.27
N ALA A 39 -32.96 0.87 -10.44
CA ALA A 39 -33.30 0.00 -11.57
C ALA A 39 -34.72 -0.60 -11.48
N TYR A 40 -35.15 -0.99 -10.27
CA TYR A 40 -36.43 -1.64 -10.04
C TYR A 40 -37.56 -0.63 -9.87
N ASP A 41 -37.42 0.29 -8.92
CA ASP A 41 -38.51 1.18 -8.49
C ASP A 41 -38.69 2.38 -9.43
N LEU A 42 -37.58 2.97 -9.89
CA LEU A 42 -37.63 4.17 -10.73
C LEU A 42 -37.75 3.84 -12.23
N MET A 43 -37.07 2.79 -12.70
CA MET A 43 -37.02 2.45 -14.13
C MET A 43 -37.95 1.30 -14.55
N ASN A 44 -38.57 0.60 -13.60
CA ASN A 44 -39.38 -0.60 -13.86
C ASN A 44 -38.66 -1.60 -14.79
N ALA A 45 -37.39 -1.87 -14.51
CA ALA A 45 -36.58 -2.68 -15.41
C ALA A 45 -36.94 -4.16 -15.39
N THR A 46 -36.96 -4.80 -16.55
CA THR A 46 -37.25 -6.24 -16.67
C THR A 46 -36.17 -7.10 -16.04
N SER A 47 -34.91 -6.64 -16.06
CA SER A 47 -33.78 -7.32 -15.42
C SER A 47 -32.98 -6.36 -14.54
N PRO A 48 -33.49 -5.98 -13.35
CA PRO A 48 -32.85 -5.00 -12.45
C PRO A 48 -31.47 -5.43 -11.96
N ALA A 49 -31.20 -6.73 -11.95
CA ALA A 49 -30.01 -7.35 -11.36
C ALA A 49 -28.67 -6.88 -11.98
N PHE A 50 -28.68 -6.35 -13.22
CA PHE A 50 -27.48 -5.81 -13.85
C PHE A 50 -26.94 -4.56 -13.13
N ALA A 51 -27.81 -3.69 -12.62
CA ALA A 51 -27.40 -2.46 -11.94
C ALA A 51 -26.59 -2.72 -10.64
N PRO A 52 -27.06 -3.51 -9.67
CA PRO A 52 -26.27 -3.82 -8.48
C PRO A 52 -25.02 -4.64 -8.79
N PHE A 53 -25.07 -5.54 -9.78
CA PHE A 53 -23.89 -6.30 -10.22
C PHE A 53 -22.78 -5.36 -10.70
N SER A 54 -23.12 -4.41 -11.59
CA SER A 54 -22.19 -3.39 -12.06
C SER A 54 -21.72 -2.45 -10.95
N ALA A 55 -22.59 -2.08 -10.01
CA ALA A 55 -22.23 -1.23 -8.86
C ALA A 55 -21.19 -1.90 -7.94
N VAL A 56 -21.34 -3.19 -7.66
CA VAL A 56 -20.39 -3.95 -6.83
C VAL A 56 -19.07 -4.21 -7.56
N LEU A 57 -19.13 -4.53 -8.86
CA LEU A 57 -17.94 -4.75 -9.68
C LEU A 57 -17.07 -3.50 -9.78
N THR A 58 -17.68 -2.34 -10.00
CA THR A 58 -16.97 -1.06 -10.05
C THR A 58 -16.40 -0.63 -8.70
N MET A 59 -16.88 -1.23 -7.60
CA MET A 59 -16.35 -1.01 -6.24
C MET A 59 -15.12 -1.87 -5.89
N ASN A 60 -14.75 -2.86 -6.70
CA ASN A 60 -13.54 -3.66 -6.48
C ASN A 60 -12.25 -2.96 -6.95
N VAL A 61 -12.34 -1.74 -7.50
CA VAL A 61 -11.23 -1.12 -8.21
C VAL A 61 -10.90 0.27 -7.67
N THR A 62 -9.63 0.51 -7.44
CA THR A 62 -9.07 1.72 -6.83
C THR A 62 -9.16 2.93 -7.75
N LEU A 63 -9.43 4.13 -7.20
CA LEU A 63 -9.83 5.36 -7.91
C LEU A 63 -9.17 5.64 -9.28
N HIS A 64 -7.83 5.54 -9.40
CA HIS A 64 -7.13 5.79 -10.66
C HIS A 64 -7.36 4.69 -11.73
N THR A 65 -7.39 3.44 -11.30
CA THR A 65 -7.77 2.31 -12.17
C THR A 65 -9.29 2.26 -12.36
N SER A 66 -10.07 2.75 -11.40
CA SER A 66 -11.53 2.61 -11.36
C SER A 66 -12.18 3.24 -12.58
N VAL A 67 -11.81 4.46 -12.99
CA VAL A 67 -12.48 5.09 -14.14
C VAL A 67 -12.19 4.33 -15.43
N TRP A 68 -10.92 4.03 -15.71
CA TRP A 68 -10.53 3.29 -16.91
C TRP A 68 -11.02 1.84 -16.89
N GLN A 69 -11.05 1.20 -15.73
CA GLN A 69 -11.53 -0.16 -15.56
C GLN A 69 -13.05 -0.24 -15.61
N THR A 70 -13.76 0.75 -15.07
CA THR A 70 -15.19 0.94 -15.26
C THR A 70 -15.50 1.19 -16.73
N LEU A 71 -14.70 2.00 -17.43
CA LEU A 71 -14.89 2.23 -18.87
C LEU A 71 -14.61 0.96 -19.68
N ARG A 72 -13.54 0.21 -19.36
CA ARG A 72 -13.26 -1.11 -19.95
C ARG A 72 -14.35 -2.12 -19.65
N TYR A 73 -14.92 -2.09 -18.44
CA TYR A 73 -16.04 -2.93 -18.04
C TYR A 73 -17.30 -2.59 -18.84
N VAL A 74 -17.66 -1.30 -18.92
CA VAL A 74 -18.78 -0.83 -19.75
C VAL A 74 -18.55 -1.22 -21.21
N ALA A 75 -17.35 -1.03 -21.75
CA ALA A 75 -17.00 -1.45 -23.10
C ALA A 75 -17.12 -2.98 -23.27
N ALA A 76 -16.63 -3.77 -22.32
CA ALA A 76 -16.74 -5.22 -22.33
C ALA A 76 -18.20 -5.67 -22.36
N VAL A 77 -19.05 -5.06 -21.53
CA VAL A 77 -20.48 -5.35 -21.48
C VAL A 77 -21.17 -4.93 -22.77
N VAL A 78 -20.88 -3.74 -23.30
CA VAL A 78 -21.44 -3.26 -24.58
C VAL A 78 -21.04 -4.19 -25.73
N VAL A 79 -19.79 -4.64 -25.78
CA VAL A 79 -19.33 -5.61 -26.78
C VAL A 79 -20.08 -6.93 -26.64
N GLY A 80 -20.21 -7.47 -25.43
CA GLY A 80 -20.94 -8.72 -25.19
C GLY A 80 -22.42 -8.63 -25.59
N VAL A 81 -23.09 -7.54 -25.22
CA VAL A 81 -24.48 -7.25 -25.60
C VAL A 81 -24.61 -7.04 -27.11
N ALA A 82 -23.65 -6.39 -27.77
CA ALA A 82 -23.66 -6.17 -29.21
C ALA A 82 -23.47 -7.46 -30.01
N VAL A 83 -22.60 -8.37 -29.55
CA VAL A 83 -22.45 -9.71 -30.13
C VAL A 83 -23.79 -10.45 -30.07
N GLN A 84 -24.44 -10.42 -28.90
CA GLN A 84 -25.75 -11.04 -28.77
C GLN A 84 -26.80 -10.38 -29.66
N ALA A 85 -26.83 -9.05 -29.76
CA ALA A 85 -27.76 -8.35 -30.62
C ALA A 85 -27.59 -8.78 -32.09
N ALA A 86 -26.36 -8.80 -32.59
CA ALA A 86 -26.07 -9.15 -33.98
C ALA A 86 -26.55 -10.57 -34.36
N ILE A 87 -26.36 -11.54 -33.46
CA ILE A 87 -26.76 -12.93 -33.70
C ILE A 87 -28.23 -13.16 -33.38
N GLY A 88 -28.73 -12.60 -32.28
CA GLY A 88 -30.12 -12.75 -31.85
C GLY A 88 -31.11 -12.28 -32.92
N PHE A 89 -30.83 -11.16 -33.60
CA PHE A 89 -31.68 -10.66 -34.69
C PHE A 89 -31.67 -11.51 -35.95
N THR A 90 -30.64 -12.33 -36.17
CA THR A 90 -30.47 -13.09 -37.42
C THR A 90 -30.81 -14.57 -37.29
N ALA A 91 -30.57 -15.19 -36.13
CA ALA A 91 -30.65 -16.64 -35.95
C ALA A 91 -31.76 -17.11 -34.98
N GLY A 92 -32.37 -16.20 -34.20
CA GLY A 92 -33.34 -16.57 -33.16
C GLY A 92 -32.71 -17.30 -31.95
N PRO A 93 -33.49 -17.63 -30.90
CA PRO A 93 -32.98 -18.25 -29.68
C PRO A 93 -32.82 -19.77 -29.83
N ASP A 94 -31.85 -20.21 -30.62
CA ASP A 94 -31.51 -21.63 -30.81
C ASP A 94 -30.15 -21.99 -30.16
N LEU A 95 -29.93 -23.28 -29.87
CA LEU A 95 -28.69 -23.80 -29.29
C LEU A 95 -27.48 -23.48 -30.17
N LEU A 96 -27.65 -23.53 -31.50
CA LEU A 96 -26.60 -23.16 -32.45
C LEU A 96 -26.27 -21.67 -32.36
N ALA A 97 -27.28 -20.81 -32.22
CA ALA A 97 -27.07 -19.37 -32.02
C ALA A 97 -26.29 -19.10 -30.73
N PHE A 98 -26.62 -19.80 -29.64
CA PHE A 98 -25.85 -19.72 -28.39
C PHE A 98 -24.40 -20.14 -28.57
N ALA A 99 -24.15 -21.27 -29.27
CA ALA A 99 -22.78 -21.75 -29.51
C ALA A 99 -21.96 -20.72 -30.30
N VAL A 100 -22.55 -20.10 -31.33
CA VAL A 100 -21.87 -19.06 -32.11
C VAL A 100 -21.60 -17.82 -31.26
N VAL A 101 -22.57 -17.35 -30.46
CA VAL A 101 -22.39 -16.23 -29.51
C VAL A 101 -21.26 -16.53 -28.53
N ALA A 102 -21.23 -17.76 -27.97
CA ALA A 102 -20.22 -18.17 -27.02
C ALA A 102 -18.82 -18.17 -27.63
N ILE A 103 -18.65 -18.72 -28.84
CA ILE A 103 -17.37 -18.72 -29.55
C ILE A 103 -16.89 -17.27 -29.76
N ILE A 104 -17.74 -16.40 -30.30
CA ILE A 104 -17.36 -15.01 -30.59
C ILE A 104 -17.06 -14.23 -29.31
N ALA A 105 -17.89 -14.35 -28.28
CA ALA A 105 -17.70 -13.64 -27.02
C ALA A 105 -16.43 -14.11 -26.29
N LEU A 106 -16.10 -15.42 -26.32
CA LEU A 106 -14.87 -15.95 -25.75
C LEU A 106 -13.63 -15.52 -26.53
N VAL A 107 -13.70 -15.47 -27.86
CA VAL A 107 -12.60 -14.96 -28.70
C VAL A 107 -12.36 -13.47 -28.40
N LEU A 108 -13.42 -12.67 -28.34
CA LEU A 108 -13.32 -11.24 -28.00
C LEU A 108 -12.86 -10.99 -26.56
N SER A 109 -13.16 -11.92 -25.64
CA SER A 109 -12.63 -11.89 -24.27
C SER A 109 -11.10 -11.95 -24.25
N GLN A 110 -10.44 -12.48 -25.28
CA GLN A 110 -8.96 -12.53 -25.34
C GLN A 110 -8.31 -11.21 -25.76
N TRP A 111 -9.07 -10.16 -26.06
CA TRP A 111 -8.53 -8.91 -26.61
C TRP A 111 -7.71 -8.09 -25.58
N PRO A 112 -6.43 -7.73 -25.86
CA PRO A 112 -5.56 -7.06 -24.89
C PRO A 112 -6.07 -5.74 -24.32
N ALA A 113 -6.83 -4.99 -25.11
CA ALA A 113 -7.31 -3.66 -24.75
C ALA A 113 -8.24 -3.64 -23.53
N LEU A 114 -8.91 -4.76 -23.22
CA LEU A 114 -9.89 -4.88 -22.14
C LEU A 114 -9.27 -5.14 -20.75
N GLY A 115 -7.95 -5.40 -20.68
CA GLY A 115 -7.22 -5.53 -19.41
C GLY A 115 -7.76 -6.66 -18.53
N GLU A 116 -8.11 -6.36 -17.27
CA GLU A 116 -8.66 -7.32 -16.30
C GLU A 116 -10.15 -7.65 -16.52
N GLN A 117 -10.86 -6.89 -17.36
CA GLN A 117 -12.32 -7.02 -17.57
C GLN A 117 -12.70 -7.95 -18.73
N ARG A 118 -11.74 -8.71 -19.24
CA ARG A 118 -11.90 -9.64 -20.37
C ARG A 118 -13.03 -10.65 -20.19
N SER A 119 -13.09 -11.28 -19.02
CA SER A 119 -14.13 -12.27 -18.69
C SER A 119 -15.54 -11.68 -18.63
N GLN A 120 -15.67 -10.36 -18.56
CA GLN A 120 -16.97 -9.69 -18.51
C GLN A 120 -17.65 -9.63 -19.88
N VAL A 121 -16.90 -9.76 -20.98
CA VAL A 121 -17.47 -9.82 -22.34
C VAL A 121 -18.34 -11.06 -22.49
N SER A 122 -17.81 -12.23 -22.16
CA SER A 122 -18.55 -13.50 -22.23
C SER A 122 -19.70 -13.53 -21.24
N THR A 123 -19.47 -13.08 -20.00
CA THR A 123 -20.51 -12.98 -18.97
C THR A 123 -21.68 -12.10 -19.45
N ALA A 124 -21.40 -10.92 -19.99
CA ALA A 124 -22.41 -10.02 -20.53
C ALA A 124 -23.15 -10.62 -21.73
N ALA A 125 -22.44 -11.27 -22.66
CA ALA A 125 -23.05 -11.93 -23.81
C ALA A 125 -24.02 -13.04 -23.39
N PHE A 126 -23.66 -13.84 -22.39
CA PHE A 126 -24.53 -14.91 -21.89
C PHE A 126 -25.77 -14.39 -21.19
N PHE A 127 -25.63 -13.38 -20.32
CA PHE A 127 -26.81 -12.78 -19.69
C PHE A 127 -27.68 -12.03 -20.71
N ALA A 128 -27.09 -11.39 -21.72
CA ALA A 128 -27.80 -10.78 -22.83
C ALA A 128 -28.57 -11.85 -23.62
N PHE A 129 -27.96 -13.01 -23.90
CA PHE A 129 -28.62 -14.13 -24.59
C PHE A 129 -29.80 -14.65 -23.77
N SER A 130 -29.61 -14.89 -22.47
CA SER A 130 -30.67 -15.35 -21.59
C SER A 130 -31.83 -14.36 -21.52
N THR A 131 -31.54 -13.05 -21.50
CA THR A 131 -32.58 -12.01 -21.49
C THR A 131 -33.32 -11.97 -22.84
N TYR A 132 -32.60 -12.03 -23.96
CA TYR A 132 -33.19 -12.06 -25.29
C TYR A 132 -34.05 -13.31 -25.53
N ALA A 133 -33.61 -14.48 -25.07
CA ALA A 133 -34.35 -15.73 -25.19
C ALA A 133 -35.63 -15.76 -24.35
N ALA A 134 -35.69 -14.98 -23.26
CA ALA A 134 -36.90 -14.81 -22.45
C ALA A 134 -37.89 -13.78 -23.03
N ALA A 135 -37.51 -13.03 -24.06
CA ALA A 135 -38.38 -12.02 -24.67
C ALA A 135 -39.45 -12.66 -25.56
N THR A 136 -40.67 -12.13 -25.49
CA THR A 136 -41.83 -12.62 -26.26
C THR A 136 -41.85 -12.13 -27.70
N THR A 137 -41.21 -10.99 -27.99
CA THR A 137 -41.11 -10.42 -29.34
C THR A 137 -39.70 -9.91 -29.62
N SER A 138 -39.29 -9.89 -30.90
CA SER A 138 -37.98 -9.38 -31.30
C SER A 138 -37.79 -7.89 -30.97
N THR A 139 -38.88 -7.11 -30.96
CA THR A 139 -38.88 -5.69 -30.56
C THR A 139 -38.65 -5.54 -29.06
N ASP A 140 -39.25 -6.41 -28.24
CA ASP A 140 -39.01 -6.44 -26.79
C ASP A 140 -37.58 -6.86 -26.47
N GLY A 141 -37.04 -7.87 -27.19
CA GLY A 141 -35.65 -8.30 -27.05
C GLY A 141 -34.65 -7.18 -27.36
N ALA A 142 -34.89 -6.39 -28.41
CA ALA A 142 -34.08 -5.22 -28.74
C ALA A 142 -34.07 -4.18 -27.60
N ARG A 143 -35.27 -3.88 -27.07
CA ARG A 143 -35.44 -2.91 -25.99
C ARG A 143 -34.76 -3.38 -24.70
N GLN A 144 -34.88 -4.67 -24.37
CA GLN A 144 -34.26 -5.27 -23.20
C GLN A 144 -32.72 -5.27 -23.30
N LEU A 145 -32.14 -5.55 -24.47
CA LEU A 145 -30.70 -5.45 -24.70
C LEU A 145 -30.18 -4.03 -24.49
N GLY A 146 -30.89 -3.02 -25.02
CA GLY A 146 -30.56 -1.61 -24.77
C GLY A 146 -30.69 -1.24 -23.30
N GLN A 147 -31.69 -1.79 -22.60
CA GLN A 147 -31.91 -1.58 -21.18
C GLN A 147 -30.75 -2.12 -20.32
N ILE A 148 -30.15 -3.26 -20.67
CA ILE A 148 -28.95 -3.80 -19.99
C ILE A 148 -27.82 -2.77 -19.95
N ILE A 149 -27.54 -2.12 -21.09
CA ILE A 149 -26.47 -1.12 -21.19
C ILE A 149 -26.75 0.07 -20.26
N VAL A 150 -28.00 0.55 -20.23
CA VAL A 150 -28.40 1.65 -19.35
C VAL A 150 -28.27 1.26 -17.87
N LEU A 151 -28.70 0.05 -17.49
CA LEU A 151 -28.56 -0.43 -16.11
C LEU A 151 -27.11 -0.55 -15.68
N VAL A 152 -26.23 -1.00 -16.57
CA VAL A 152 -24.79 -1.09 -16.32
C VAL A 152 -24.20 0.31 -16.12
N LEU A 153 -24.57 1.29 -16.96
CA LEU A 153 -24.14 2.68 -16.78
C LEU A 153 -24.60 3.26 -15.43
N ILE A 154 -25.85 3.01 -15.05
CA ILE A 154 -26.38 3.45 -13.75
C ILE A 154 -25.66 2.75 -12.60
N GLY A 155 -25.49 1.43 -12.67
CA GLY A 155 -24.76 0.67 -11.67
C GLY A 155 -23.34 1.17 -11.49
N CYS A 156 -22.61 1.37 -12.60
CA CYS A 156 -21.28 1.97 -12.59
C CYS A 156 -21.26 3.39 -12.00
N GLY A 157 -22.24 4.23 -12.35
CA GLY A 157 -22.37 5.59 -11.84
C GLY A 157 -22.65 5.63 -10.33
N VAL A 158 -23.62 4.85 -9.86
CA VAL A 158 -23.95 4.71 -8.43
C VAL A 158 -22.77 4.11 -7.67
N GLY A 159 -22.16 3.05 -8.21
CA GLY A 159 -20.95 2.44 -7.65
C GLY A 159 -19.84 3.47 -7.47
N LEU A 160 -19.59 4.31 -8.49
CA LEU A 160 -18.58 5.37 -8.45
C LEU A 160 -18.96 6.47 -7.44
N ILE A 161 -20.20 6.96 -7.44
CA ILE A 161 -20.69 7.99 -6.51
C ILE A 161 -20.58 7.50 -5.07
N VAL A 162 -21.08 6.30 -4.77
CA VAL A 162 -20.97 5.73 -3.43
C VAL A 162 -19.50 5.45 -3.09
N ASN A 163 -18.68 5.05 -4.07
CA ASN A 163 -17.25 4.86 -3.86
C ASN A 163 -16.53 6.16 -3.45
N LEU A 164 -16.92 7.28 -4.06
CA LEU A 164 -16.38 8.62 -3.81
C LEU A 164 -16.95 9.26 -2.53
N CYS A 165 -18.24 9.07 -2.26
CA CYS A 165 -18.93 9.71 -1.12
C CYS A 165 -18.70 8.96 0.20
N ILE A 166 -18.71 7.63 0.18
CA ILE A 166 -18.57 6.81 1.39
C ILE A 166 -17.13 6.35 1.49
N ALA A 167 -16.30 7.11 2.21
CA ALA A 167 -14.90 6.78 2.51
C ALA A 167 -14.09 6.33 1.26
N PRO A 168 -13.54 7.26 0.46
CA PRO A 168 -12.51 6.88 -0.51
C PRO A 168 -11.44 6.10 0.25
N PRO A 169 -10.92 4.97 -0.26
CA PRO A 169 -9.81 4.29 0.38
C PRO A 169 -8.66 5.29 0.42
N LEU A 170 -8.48 5.92 1.57
CA LEU A 170 -7.39 6.85 1.83
C LEU A 170 -6.13 5.99 1.82
N ARG A 171 -5.60 5.81 0.61
CA ARG A 171 -4.30 5.20 0.31
C ARG A 171 -3.13 5.96 0.93
N TYR A 172 -3.42 7.07 1.61
CA TYR A 172 -2.53 7.66 2.59
C TYR A 172 -2.02 6.61 3.59
N ARG A 173 -2.92 5.73 4.07
CA ARG A 173 -2.55 4.64 4.98
C ARG A 173 -1.59 3.63 4.35
N SER A 174 -1.54 3.46 3.03
CA SER A 174 -0.55 2.55 2.41
C SER A 174 0.84 3.14 2.31
N ALA A 175 0.96 4.46 2.13
CA ALA A 175 2.25 5.13 2.19
C ALA A 175 2.75 5.12 3.65
N GLU A 176 1.91 5.58 4.57
CA GLU A 176 2.14 5.57 6.02
C GLU A 176 2.49 4.17 6.55
N GLN A 177 1.74 3.13 6.17
CA GLN A 177 2.07 1.74 6.52
C GLN A 177 3.44 1.33 5.97
N GLY A 178 3.83 1.79 4.79
CA GLY A 178 5.16 1.54 4.23
C GLY A 178 6.27 2.19 5.07
N LEU A 179 6.02 3.40 5.58
CA LEU A 179 6.94 4.07 6.50
C LEU A 179 7.04 3.34 7.84
N HIS A 180 5.91 2.94 8.41
CA HIS A 180 5.85 2.16 9.65
C HIS A 180 6.57 0.83 9.55
N VAL A 181 6.41 0.12 8.44
CA VAL A 181 7.13 -1.13 8.17
C VAL A 181 8.64 -0.86 8.04
N LEU A 182 9.03 0.20 7.34
CA LEU A 182 10.43 0.58 7.21
C LEU A 182 11.06 0.93 8.55
N ALA A 183 10.38 1.74 9.36
CA ALA A 183 10.82 2.14 10.69
C ALA A 183 10.93 0.92 11.61
N ALA A 184 10.00 -0.03 11.54
CA ALA A 184 10.04 -1.25 12.35
C ALA A 184 11.21 -2.18 11.96
N GLU A 185 11.53 -2.28 10.67
CA GLU A 185 12.72 -3.02 10.21
C GLU A 185 14.03 -2.35 10.66
N MET A 186 14.09 -1.00 10.64
CA MET A 186 15.23 -0.25 11.19
C MET A 186 15.35 -0.43 12.71
N GLU A 187 14.24 -0.32 13.44
CA GLU A 187 14.18 -0.51 14.89
C GLU A 187 14.68 -1.91 15.28
N SER A 188 14.18 -2.95 14.60
CA SER A 188 14.62 -4.33 14.82
C SER A 188 16.11 -4.50 14.54
N LEU A 189 16.62 -3.96 13.42
CA LEU A 189 18.03 -4.11 13.05
C LEU A 189 18.96 -3.37 14.03
N LEU A 190 18.60 -2.15 14.44
CA LEU A 190 19.40 -1.37 15.39
C LEU A 190 19.39 -2.00 16.78
N GLY A 191 18.26 -2.57 17.21
CA GLY A 191 18.16 -3.37 18.43
C GLY A 191 19.05 -4.62 18.37
N ASP A 192 18.95 -5.40 17.30
CA ASP A 192 19.74 -6.63 17.13
C ASP A 192 21.25 -6.35 17.05
N LEU A 193 21.64 -5.22 16.45
CA LEU A 193 23.04 -4.75 16.40
C LEU A 193 23.52 -4.34 17.79
N ALA A 194 22.73 -3.54 18.52
CA ALA A 194 23.07 -3.14 19.87
C ALA A 194 23.29 -4.36 20.79
N ASP A 195 22.37 -5.32 20.75
CA ASP A 195 22.46 -6.51 21.59
C ASP A 195 23.73 -7.31 21.28
N GLY A 196 24.00 -7.62 20.01
CA GLY A 196 25.20 -8.40 19.67
C GLY A 196 26.52 -7.66 19.91
N LEU A 197 26.57 -6.34 19.70
CA LEU A 197 27.76 -5.54 20.02
C LEU A 197 27.99 -5.39 21.52
N SER A 198 26.92 -5.35 22.33
CA SER A 198 27.02 -5.26 23.79
C SER A 198 27.54 -6.56 24.43
N GLU A 199 27.13 -7.71 23.88
CA GLU A 199 27.55 -9.04 24.31
C GLU A 199 28.92 -9.44 23.74
N GLY A 200 29.41 -8.70 22.73
CA GLY A 200 30.57 -9.08 21.93
C GLY A 200 30.31 -10.31 21.03
N ASP A 201 29.04 -10.69 20.86
CA ASP A 201 28.57 -11.81 20.07
C ASP A 201 28.43 -11.40 18.59
N VAL A 202 29.57 -11.22 17.93
CA VAL A 202 29.64 -10.89 16.50
C VAL A 202 30.08 -12.13 15.71
N ASP A 203 29.38 -13.25 15.90
CA ASP A 203 29.68 -14.48 15.15
C ASP A 203 29.11 -14.43 13.72
N ALA A 204 29.55 -15.36 12.87
CA ALA A 204 29.18 -15.54 11.48
C ALA A 204 27.67 -15.50 11.26
N ASP A 205 26.95 -16.26 12.09
CA ASP A 205 25.52 -16.43 11.96
C ASP A 205 24.77 -15.14 12.29
N ARG A 206 25.29 -14.35 13.24
CA ARG A 206 24.68 -13.08 13.66
C ARG A 206 24.99 -11.94 12.67
N ALA A 207 26.22 -11.86 12.17
CA ALA A 207 26.57 -10.94 11.08
C ALA A 207 25.73 -11.21 9.81
N ALA A 208 25.56 -12.49 9.44
CA ALA A 208 24.71 -12.87 8.31
C ALA A 208 23.22 -12.58 8.56
N GLN A 209 22.76 -12.58 9.83
CA GLN A 209 21.40 -12.16 10.19
C GLN A 209 21.23 -10.65 10.01
N TRP A 210 22.19 -9.84 10.49
CA TRP A 210 22.17 -8.39 10.31
C TRP A 210 22.21 -7.99 8.84
N ARG A 211 23.02 -8.67 8.02
CA ARG A 211 23.05 -8.45 6.56
C ARG A 211 21.68 -8.69 5.92
N ARG A 212 21.02 -9.81 6.26
CA ARG A 212 19.67 -10.14 5.79
C ARG A 212 18.62 -9.14 6.28
N ALA A 213 18.73 -8.64 7.50
CA ALA A 213 17.87 -7.59 8.02
C ALA A 213 18.08 -6.26 7.29
N GLY A 214 19.33 -5.91 6.95
CA GLY A 214 19.63 -4.75 6.10
C GLY A 214 19.01 -4.85 4.71
N GLU A 215 19.06 -6.04 4.08
CA GLU A 215 18.39 -6.31 2.80
C GLU A 215 16.86 -6.18 2.91
N ARG A 216 16.25 -6.70 4.00
CA ARG A 216 14.80 -6.52 4.26
C ARG A 216 14.42 -5.05 4.41
N ALA A 217 15.22 -4.26 5.12
CA ALA A 217 14.99 -2.82 5.24
C ALA A 217 15.07 -2.11 3.88
N GLN A 218 16.03 -2.50 3.01
CA GLN A 218 16.11 -1.98 1.63
C GLN A 218 14.88 -2.35 0.78
N ASP A 219 14.39 -3.59 0.88
CA ASP A 219 13.16 -4.01 0.22
C ASP A 219 11.94 -3.22 0.72
N ALA A 220 11.89 -2.91 2.02
CA ALA A 220 10.84 -2.09 2.62
C ALA A 220 10.86 -0.65 2.07
N VAL A 221 12.03 -0.06 1.80
CA VAL A 221 12.15 1.24 1.10
C VAL A 221 11.48 1.18 -0.28
N GLY A 222 11.76 0.12 -1.05
CA GLY A 222 11.15 -0.08 -2.37
C GLY A 222 9.62 -0.14 -2.31
N GLN A 223 9.08 -0.85 -1.32
CA GLN A 223 7.64 -0.96 -1.09
C GLN A 223 7.02 0.38 -0.67
N ALA A 224 7.65 1.11 0.25
CA ALA A 224 7.21 2.43 0.70
C ALA A 224 7.20 3.44 -0.46
N ARG A 225 8.22 3.43 -1.32
CA ARG A 225 8.31 4.29 -2.51
C ARG A 225 7.24 3.97 -3.55
N ALA A 226 6.98 2.69 -3.80
CA ALA A 226 5.89 2.26 -4.68
C ALA A 226 4.52 2.69 -4.13
N GLY A 227 4.33 2.59 -2.81
CA GLY A 227 3.15 3.07 -2.10
C GLY A 227 2.96 4.59 -2.25
N LEU A 228 4.02 5.37 -2.01
CA LEU A 228 4.01 6.82 -2.15
C LEU A 228 3.70 7.26 -3.59
N HIS A 229 4.42 6.71 -4.58
CA HIS A 229 4.18 7.05 -5.99
C HIS A 229 2.77 6.70 -6.45
N THR A 230 2.21 5.60 -5.92
CA THR A 230 0.82 5.22 -6.16
C THR A 230 -0.17 6.19 -5.50
N ALA A 231 0.17 6.70 -4.32
CA ALA A 231 -0.63 7.68 -3.58
C ALA A 231 -0.61 9.05 -4.28
N GLU A 232 0.56 9.58 -4.67
CA GLU A 232 0.73 10.86 -5.39
C GLU A 232 -0.07 10.88 -6.70
N ASN A 233 0.04 9.82 -7.51
CA ASN A 233 -0.70 9.70 -8.77
C ASN A 233 -2.22 9.56 -8.60
N SER A 234 -2.70 9.33 -7.38
CA SER A 234 -4.13 9.20 -7.08
C SER A 234 -4.82 10.52 -6.67
N LEU A 235 -4.07 11.60 -6.40
CA LEU A 235 -4.62 12.90 -5.98
C LEU A 235 -5.48 13.67 -6.99
N PRO A 236 -5.13 13.76 -8.29
CA PRO A 236 -5.85 14.67 -9.19
C PRO A 236 -7.33 14.30 -9.38
N PHE A 237 -7.73 13.09 -8.97
CA PHE A 237 -9.10 12.57 -9.09
C PHE A 237 -9.90 12.58 -7.79
N ASN A 238 -9.44 13.30 -6.74
CA ASN A 238 -10.19 13.40 -5.48
C ASN A 238 -11.05 14.69 -5.42
N PRO A 239 -12.38 14.62 -5.69
CA PRO A 239 -13.27 15.78 -5.63
C PRO A 239 -13.43 16.35 -4.20
N ARG A 240 -13.01 15.62 -3.15
CA ARG A 240 -13.02 16.13 -1.77
C ARG A 240 -11.90 17.14 -1.46
N ARG A 241 -10.94 17.38 -2.36
CA ARG A 241 -9.97 18.49 -2.25
C ARG A 241 -10.64 19.88 -2.20
N LEU A 242 -11.91 19.96 -2.63
CA LEU A 242 -12.73 21.17 -2.54
C LEU A 242 -13.39 21.38 -1.17
N LEU A 243 -13.30 20.41 -0.25
CA LEU A 243 -13.89 20.53 1.09
C LEU A 243 -12.87 21.14 2.08
N PRO A 244 -13.21 22.24 2.77
CA PRO A 244 -12.28 22.98 3.64
C PRO A 244 -11.73 22.17 4.83
N ALA A 245 -12.43 21.13 5.26
CA ALA A 245 -12.20 20.46 6.54
C ALA A 245 -11.11 19.38 6.54
N HIS A 246 -10.41 19.13 5.42
CA HIS A 246 -9.37 18.08 5.34
C HIS A 246 -8.10 18.63 4.66
N ARG A 247 -7.70 19.86 5.00
CA ARG A 247 -6.44 20.45 4.49
C ARG A 247 -5.19 19.98 5.24
N SER A 248 -5.33 19.22 6.32
CA SER A 248 -4.24 18.71 7.16
C SER A 248 -3.69 17.37 6.67
N TYR A 249 -3.57 17.18 5.36
CA TYR A 249 -2.71 16.11 4.86
C TYR A 249 -1.30 16.69 4.85
N LEU A 250 -0.36 16.05 5.55
CA LEU A 250 1.07 16.23 5.29
C LEU A 250 1.25 16.35 3.77
N ASP A 251 1.78 17.48 3.32
CA ASP A 251 2.05 17.67 1.90
C ASP A 251 2.89 16.47 1.45
N PHE A 252 2.55 15.84 0.32
CA PHE A 252 3.28 14.67 -0.18
C PHE A 252 4.78 14.96 -0.28
N GLY A 253 5.15 16.24 -0.41
CA GLY A 253 6.49 16.76 -0.23
C GLY A 253 7.17 16.32 1.08
N CYS A 254 6.53 16.51 2.24
CA CYS A 254 7.07 16.08 3.53
C CYS A 254 7.27 14.56 3.57
N PHE A 255 6.24 13.78 3.25
CA PHE A 255 6.35 12.31 3.30
C PHE A 255 7.47 11.79 2.40
N ARG A 256 7.63 12.39 1.21
CA ARG A 256 8.74 12.11 0.29
C ARG A 256 10.09 12.48 0.90
N GLN A 257 10.19 13.61 1.59
CA GLN A 257 11.42 14.02 2.27
C GLN A 257 11.77 13.05 3.40
N VAL A 258 10.82 12.70 4.27
CA VAL A 258 11.01 11.73 5.37
C VAL A 258 11.44 10.37 4.82
N LEU A 259 10.72 9.83 3.82
CA LEU A 259 11.09 8.57 3.18
C LEU A 259 12.50 8.64 2.57
N SER A 260 12.86 9.76 1.92
CA SER A 260 14.20 9.92 1.33
C SER A 260 15.31 10.02 2.38
N ALA A 261 15.02 10.54 3.57
CA ALA A 261 15.96 10.61 4.68
C ALA A 261 16.15 9.21 5.30
N MET A 262 15.06 8.47 5.51
CA MET A 262 15.12 7.06 5.96
C MET A 262 15.81 6.14 4.93
N GLU A 263 15.57 6.32 3.62
CA GLU A 263 16.27 5.58 2.56
C GLU A 263 17.80 5.74 2.68
N ARG A 264 18.27 6.96 2.97
CA ARG A 264 19.69 7.23 3.18
C ARG A 264 20.22 6.56 4.46
N ALA A 265 19.48 6.64 5.56
CA ALA A 265 19.85 5.96 6.81
C ALA A 265 19.94 4.42 6.64
N VAL A 266 18.98 3.82 5.94
CA VAL A 266 18.98 2.37 5.62
C VAL A 266 20.16 1.99 4.74
N HIS A 267 20.55 2.85 3.80
CA HIS A 267 21.72 2.60 2.96
C HIS A 267 23.02 2.57 3.79
N GLN A 268 23.17 3.50 4.73
CA GLN A 268 24.32 3.50 5.65
C GLN A 268 24.30 2.28 6.58
N LEU A 269 23.13 1.92 7.10
CA LEU A 269 22.97 0.73 7.96
C LEU A 269 23.31 -0.58 7.20
N ALA A 270 22.93 -0.67 5.93
CA ALA A 270 23.31 -1.77 5.05
C ALA A 270 24.83 -1.77 4.73
N SER A 271 25.45 -0.60 4.56
CA SER A 271 26.91 -0.47 4.40
C SER A 271 27.64 -0.96 5.65
N LEU A 272 27.16 -0.57 6.83
CA LEU A 272 27.71 -0.95 8.11
C LEU A 272 27.63 -2.46 8.36
N THR A 273 26.46 -3.06 8.15
CA THR A 273 26.27 -4.50 8.34
C THR A 273 27.10 -5.32 7.36
N ARG A 274 27.21 -4.88 6.10
CA ARG A 274 28.07 -5.52 5.10
C ARG A 274 29.55 -5.38 5.46
N SER A 275 29.96 -4.23 5.97
CA SER A 275 31.32 -3.98 6.48
C SER A 275 31.62 -4.96 7.62
N LEU A 276 30.81 -4.97 8.68
CA LEU A 276 30.96 -5.88 9.83
C LEU A 276 31.12 -7.36 9.42
N ASP A 277 30.38 -7.79 8.41
CA ASP A 277 30.43 -9.15 7.91
C ASP A 277 31.73 -9.48 7.15
N GLN A 278 32.19 -8.58 6.27
CA GLN A 278 33.44 -8.75 5.51
C GLN A 278 34.66 -8.79 6.44
N TRP A 279 34.65 -8.01 7.53
CA TRP A 279 35.81 -7.90 8.42
C TRP A 279 36.00 -9.12 9.34
N ARG A 280 34.92 -9.84 9.67
CA ARG A 280 34.98 -11.10 10.44
C ARG A 280 35.90 -12.14 9.79
N GLU A 281 35.98 -12.19 8.47
CA GLU A 281 36.85 -13.13 7.76
C GLU A 281 38.35 -12.89 7.99
N THR A 282 38.72 -11.71 8.51
CA THR A 282 40.12 -11.25 8.62
C THR A 282 40.65 -11.25 10.07
N GLU A 283 39.80 -11.16 11.08
CA GLU A 283 40.21 -10.92 12.47
C GLU A 283 39.49 -11.82 13.49
N ASN A 284 40.25 -12.68 14.19
CA ASN A 284 39.75 -13.60 15.23
C ASN A 284 39.87 -13.04 16.67
N THR A 285 40.27 -11.77 16.86
CA THR A 285 40.55 -11.22 18.19
C THR A 285 39.75 -9.93 18.43
N TYR A 286 38.61 -10.04 19.11
CA TYR A 286 37.80 -8.91 19.59
C TYR A 286 38.47 -8.27 20.81
N THR A 287 39.57 -7.54 20.60
CA THR A 287 40.39 -6.98 21.69
C THR A 287 39.76 -5.74 22.35
N TYR A 288 38.75 -5.10 21.74
CA TYR A 288 38.25 -3.78 22.17
C TYR A 288 36.76 -3.76 22.56
N ALA A 289 36.39 -4.58 23.55
CA ALA A 289 35.05 -4.61 24.14
C ALA A 289 34.49 -3.23 24.58
N PRO A 290 35.29 -2.28 25.11
CA PRO A 290 34.77 -0.95 25.48
C PRO A 290 34.26 -0.15 24.28
N ALA A 291 34.90 -0.24 23.12
CA ALA A 291 34.50 0.45 21.90
C ALA A 291 33.20 -0.13 21.33
N PHE A 292 33.08 -1.46 21.32
CA PHE A 292 31.85 -2.14 20.90
C PHE A 292 30.67 -1.82 21.83
N LYS A 293 30.91 -1.72 23.14
CA LYS A 293 29.88 -1.32 24.09
C LYS A 293 29.41 0.12 23.88
N ALA A 294 30.33 1.06 23.65
CA ALA A 294 29.96 2.43 23.31
C ALA A 294 29.15 2.47 21.99
N TYR A 295 29.54 1.65 21.01
CA TYR A 295 28.81 1.54 19.74
C TYR A 295 27.41 0.93 19.92
N ALA A 296 27.28 -0.07 20.79
CA ALA A 296 25.99 -0.67 21.14
C ALA A 296 25.06 0.36 21.78
N ASP A 297 25.57 1.17 22.71
CA ASP A 297 24.80 2.26 23.32
C ASP A 297 24.35 3.27 22.27
N PHE A 298 25.22 3.62 21.31
CA PHE A 298 24.84 4.48 20.17
C PHE A 298 23.74 3.85 19.30
N ALA A 299 23.87 2.57 18.92
CA ALA A 299 22.85 1.86 18.15
C ALA A 299 21.49 1.82 18.87
N LEU A 300 21.46 1.66 20.20
CA LEU A 300 20.23 1.76 20.99
C LEU A 300 19.57 3.14 20.90
N ARG A 301 20.35 4.23 20.91
CA ARG A 301 19.78 5.58 20.77
C ARG A 301 19.18 5.83 19.41
N LEU A 302 19.79 5.27 18.36
CA LEU A 302 19.24 5.36 17.02
C LEU A 302 17.97 4.52 16.87
N ARG A 303 17.89 3.38 17.55
CA ARG A 303 16.66 2.57 17.65
C ARG A 303 15.54 3.40 18.28
N ASP A 304 15.82 4.13 19.36
CA ASP A 304 14.83 4.98 20.03
C ASP A 304 14.26 6.03 19.05
N ILE A 305 15.08 6.62 18.17
CA ILE A 305 14.60 7.52 17.09
C ILE A 305 13.71 6.77 16.09
N ALA A 306 14.11 5.56 15.66
CA ALA A 306 13.32 4.76 14.73
C ALA A 306 11.96 4.34 15.33
N HIS A 307 11.90 4.09 16.64
CA HIS A 307 10.69 3.77 17.38
C HIS A 307 9.67 4.93 17.37
N VAL A 308 10.13 6.17 17.52
CA VAL A 308 9.19 7.32 17.42
C VAL A 308 8.58 7.40 16.00
N ILE A 309 9.31 6.99 14.96
CA ILE A 309 8.78 6.93 13.59
C ILE A 309 7.76 5.79 13.42
N THR A 310 7.91 4.65 14.12
CA THR A 310 6.92 3.55 14.05
C THR A 310 5.58 3.90 14.69
N GLU A 311 5.56 4.89 15.58
CA GLU A 311 4.35 5.41 16.20
C GLU A 311 3.83 6.69 15.55
N LEU A 312 4.49 7.19 14.50
CA LEU A 312 4.17 8.47 13.86
C LEU A 312 2.70 8.53 13.42
N ASP A 313 1.95 9.46 14.01
CA ASP A 313 0.55 9.74 13.68
C ASP A 313 0.38 11.24 13.36
N ILE A 314 -0.50 11.55 12.40
CA ILE A 314 -0.76 12.92 11.94
C ILE A 314 -1.29 13.79 13.07
N ASP A 315 -2.09 13.20 13.96
CA ASP A 315 -2.73 13.94 15.06
C ASP A 315 -1.74 14.32 16.18
N THR A 316 -0.55 13.69 16.22
CA THR A 316 0.48 13.87 17.26
C THR A 316 1.83 14.35 16.72
N LEU A 317 1.88 14.78 15.46
CA LEU A 317 3.13 15.01 14.72
C LEU A 317 4.04 16.07 15.36
N THR A 318 3.48 17.11 15.97
CA THR A 318 4.26 18.15 16.67
C THR A 318 4.91 17.62 17.95
N GLU A 319 4.20 16.77 18.71
CA GLU A 319 4.73 16.17 19.94
C GLU A 319 5.82 15.15 19.61
N GLN A 320 5.59 14.32 18.58
CA GLN A 320 6.55 13.32 18.11
C GLN A 320 7.80 13.94 17.46
N ALA A 321 7.65 15.06 16.73
CA ALA A 321 8.81 15.77 16.19
C ALA A 321 9.72 16.31 17.32
N GLN A 322 9.14 16.78 18.42
CA GLN A 322 9.92 17.20 19.58
C GLN A 322 10.61 16.02 20.26
N GLU A 323 9.90 14.91 20.45
CA GLU A 323 10.46 13.67 21.02
C GLU A 323 11.63 13.13 20.19
N MET A 324 11.53 13.17 18.85
CA MET A 324 12.62 12.77 17.96
C MET A 324 13.86 13.67 18.08
N LEU A 325 13.68 14.99 18.24
CA LEU A 325 14.81 15.91 18.43
C LEU A 325 15.51 15.67 19.77
N ASP A 326 14.74 15.40 20.82
CA ASP A 326 15.28 15.06 22.13
C ASP A 326 16.06 13.74 22.05
N ALA A 327 15.51 12.72 21.37
CA ALA A 327 16.18 11.44 21.13
C ALA A 327 17.44 11.60 20.27
N ALA A 328 17.43 12.47 19.25
CA ALA A 328 18.58 12.79 18.43
C ALA A 328 19.71 13.46 19.22
N GLY A 329 19.37 14.34 20.17
CA GLY A 329 20.33 14.91 21.11
C GLY A 329 21.03 13.84 21.95
N VAL A 330 20.28 12.87 22.49
CA VAL A 330 20.85 11.74 23.25
C VAL A 330 21.71 10.84 22.35
N ALA A 331 21.31 10.61 21.10
CA ALA A 331 22.09 9.84 20.14
C ALA A 331 23.41 10.54 19.78
N GLN A 332 23.41 11.87 19.66
CA GLN A 332 24.60 12.67 19.43
C GLN A 332 25.59 12.55 20.60
N GLU A 333 25.11 12.57 21.84
CA GLU A 333 25.94 12.34 23.03
C GLU A 333 26.55 10.93 23.02
N ALA A 334 25.79 9.91 22.63
CA ALA A 334 26.29 8.55 22.50
C ALA A 334 27.35 8.42 21.39
N LEU A 335 27.19 9.11 20.26
CA LEU A 335 28.22 9.18 19.22
C LEU A 335 29.52 9.80 19.74
N GLN A 336 29.41 10.89 20.52
CA GLN A 336 30.59 11.51 21.13
C GLN A 336 31.29 10.53 22.08
N GLN A 337 30.55 9.73 22.84
CA GLN A 337 31.14 8.68 23.70
C GLN A 337 31.86 7.59 22.89
N VAL A 338 31.37 7.23 21.70
CA VAL A 338 32.07 6.32 20.78
C VAL A 338 33.41 6.91 20.36
N MET A 339 33.43 8.18 19.95
CA MET A 339 34.65 8.88 19.54
C MET A 339 35.65 9.03 20.69
N ASP A 340 35.18 9.47 21.87
CA ASP A 340 36.02 9.62 23.07
C ASP A 340 36.62 8.28 23.52
N THR A 341 35.86 7.19 23.36
CA THR A 341 36.33 5.83 23.66
C THR A 341 37.39 5.40 22.64
N ALA A 342 37.19 5.71 21.36
CA ALA A 342 38.17 5.41 20.33
C ALA A 342 39.51 6.10 20.58
N ASP A 343 39.48 7.38 20.95
CA ASP A 343 40.67 8.15 21.29
C ASP A 343 41.33 7.66 22.59
N ARG A 344 40.54 7.36 23.62
CA ARG A 344 41.05 6.89 24.93
C ARG A 344 41.81 5.57 24.83
N TYR A 345 41.35 4.67 23.96
CA TYR A 345 41.96 3.36 23.76
C TYR A 345 42.93 3.30 22.57
N ASP A 346 43.26 4.46 21.96
CA ASP A 346 44.16 4.60 20.81
C ASP A 346 43.83 3.59 19.70
N LEU A 347 42.54 3.52 19.32
CA LEU A 347 42.10 2.60 18.29
C LEU A 347 42.82 2.92 16.97
N PRO A 348 43.29 1.89 16.23
CA PRO A 348 44.01 2.10 14.97
C PRO A 348 43.04 2.50 13.85
N LEU A 349 42.57 3.76 13.86
CA LEU A 349 41.57 4.27 12.90
C LEU A 349 42.08 4.37 11.46
N ALA A 350 43.40 4.59 11.31
CA ALA A 350 44.06 4.67 10.00
C ALA A 350 44.40 3.30 9.41
N ASP A 351 44.26 2.22 10.20
CA ASP A 351 44.52 0.87 9.72
C ASP A 351 43.29 0.35 8.97
N VAL A 352 43.39 0.32 7.64
CA VAL A 352 42.34 -0.15 6.74
C VAL A 352 42.05 -1.65 6.93
N SER A 353 42.92 -2.39 7.62
CA SER A 353 42.66 -3.78 7.99
C SER A 353 41.79 -3.95 9.23
N ARG A 354 41.47 -2.85 9.95
CA ARG A 354 40.70 -2.84 11.20
C ARG A 354 39.35 -2.12 11.01
N PRO A 355 38.28 -2.57 11.68
CA PRO A 355 36.93 -2.04 11.43
C PRO A 355 36.67 -0.66 12.07
N TYR A 356 37.51 -0.21 13.01
CA TYR A 356 37.23 0.93 13.88
C TYR A 356 37.09 2.25 13.14
N GLY A 357 37.96 2.53 12.16
CA GLY A 357 37.87 3.76 11.36
C GLY A 357 36.59 3.83 10.53
N VAL A 358 36.21 2.71 9.89
CA VAL A 358 34.98 2.59 9.09
C VAL A 358 33.76 2.73 9.99
N LEU A 359 33.73 2.07 11.15
CA LEU A 359 32.60 2.13 12.08
C LEU A 359 32.33 3.55 12.58
N ILE A 360 33.38 4.32 12.90
CA ILE A 360 33.23 5.72 13.32
C ILE A 360 32.68 6.57 12.17
N VAL A 361 33.21 6.42 10.95
CA VAL A 361 32.73 7.17 9.79
C VAL A 361 31.27 6.85 9.48
N GLU A 362 30.89 5.57 9.53
CA GLU A 362 29.50 5.13 9.31
C GLU A 362 28.58 5.61 10.45
N ALA A 363 29.04 5.62 11.70
CA ALA A 363 28.27 6.15 12.83
C ALA A 363 27.98 7.65 12.67
N THR A 364 28.99 8.44 12.30
CA THR A 364 28.82 9.89 12.06
C THR A 364 27.84 10.14 10.91
N ARG A 365 27.98 9.42 9.79
CA ARG A 365 27.06 9.54 8.65
C ARG A 365 25.63 9.17 8.98
N LEU A 366 25.46 8.09 9.75
CA LEU A 366 24.13 7.61 10.12
C LEU A 366 23.45 8.58 11.10
N MET A 367 24.21 9.20 12.01
CA MET A 367 23.72 10.28 12.87
C MET A 367 23.32 11.52 12.06
N GLU A 368 24.15 11.95 11.10
CA GLU A 368 23.83 13.08 10.20
C GLU A 368 22.51 12.86 9.45
N GLU A 369 22.27 11.65 8.93
CA GLU A 369 21.03 11.37 8.18
C GLU A 369 19.79 11.23 9.07
N LEU A 370 19.94 10.72 10.30
CA LEU A 370 18.83 10.70 11.26
C LEU A 370 18.51 12.09 11.81
N GLN A 371 19.52 12.93 12.06
CA GLN A 371 19.30 14.34 12.42
C GLN A 371 18.54 15.08 11.32
N ASN A 372 18.95 14.88 10.06
CA ASN A 372 18.25 15.44 8.90
C ASN A 372 16.79 14.95 8.81
N THR A 373 16.52 13.70 9.18
CA THR A 373 15.16 13.16 9.26
C THR A 373 14.32 13.89 10.31
N CYS A 374 14.89 14.15 11.50
CA CYS A 374 14.24 14.88 12.58
C CYS A 374 13.94 16.33 12.17
N ASP A 375 14.89 17.00 11.52
CA ASP A 375 14.74 18.38 11.08
C ASP A 375 13.63 18.53 10.02
N VAL A 376 13.57 17.60 9.06
CA VAL A 376 12.49 17.53 8.06
C VAL A 376 11.12 17.35 8.71
N LEU A 377 11.02 16.50 9.73
CA LEU A 377 9.76 16.27 10.45
C LEU A 377 9.33 17.51 11.24
N ARG A 378 10.28 18.24 11.84
CA ARG A 378 9.98 19.50 12.53
C ARG A 378 9.50 20.58 11.57
N GLU A 379 10.18 20.77 10.44
CA GLU A 379 9.74 21.73 9.41
C GLU A 379 8.32 21.41 8.91
N ALA A 380 7.96 20.13 8.84
CA ALA A 380 6.62 19.71 8.48
C ALA A 380 5.59 19.88 9.60
N ALA A 381 5.99 19.77 10.87
CA ALA A 381 5.13 20.06 12.02
C ALA A 381 4.79 21.56 12.13
N ASP A 382 5.71 22.42 11.71
CA ASP A 382 5.60 23.88 11.79
C ASP A 382 4.86 24.53 10.59
N ALA A 383 4.63 23.76 9.50
CA ALA A 383 4.03 24.21 8.24
C ALA A 383 2.50 24.06 8.21
#